data_AF-A0A7K2NP12-F1
#
_entry.id   AF-A0A7K2NP12-F1
#
_cell.length_a   1.000
_cell.length_b   1.000
_cell.length_c   1.000
_cell.angle_alpha   90.00
_cell.angle_beta   90.00
_cell.angle_gamma   90.00
#
_symmetry.space_group_name_H-M   'P 1'
#
loop_
_entity.id
_entity.type
_entity.pdbx_description
1 polymer ?
#
loop_
_entity_poly.entity_id
_entity_poly.type
_entity_poly.pdbx_seq_one_letter_code
_entity_poly.pdbx_strand_id
1 'polypeptide(L)'
;GEEPEHTPRLWHVTLSVSGARAPLTEVRRALEQLAHDHPFLLTSRYADDHAEIRYWEEARDLHDAAAVALRLWGEHRQTAGLPPWEIVGLEVIDRATYHQRIAAGYGPAPATPVGVHPF
;
A
#
# COMPACT_ATOMS: atom_id res chain seq x y z
N GLY A 1 23.74 7.63 -27.75
CA GLY A 1 23.01 6.60 -27.01
C GLY A 1 22.66 7.22 -25.68
N GLU A 2 21.41 7.64 -25.53
CA GLU A 2 20.93 8.23 -24.27
C GLU A 2 20.56 7.06 -23.36
N GLU A 3 21.23 6.94 -22.21
CA GLU A 3 20.90 5.96 -21.17
C GLU A 3 19.58 6.37 -20.50
N PRO A 4 18.50 5.56 -20.59
CA PRO A 4 17.25 5.85 -19.89
C PRO A 4 17.29 5.37 -18.43
N GLU A 5 18.42 5.54 -17.73
CA GLU A 5 18.63 4.94 -16.40
C GLU A 5 18.11 5.79 -15.22
N HIS A 6 17.66 7.03 -15.48
CA HIS A 6 17.33 7.98 -14.40
C HIS A 6 15.91 8.54 -14.40
N THR A 7 14.99 8.03 -15.22
CA THR A 7 13.57 8.44 -15.11
C THR A 7 12.89 7.65 -14.00
N PRO A 8 12.29 8.32 -13.00
CA PRO A 8 11.51 7.64 -11.97
C PRO A 8 10.44 6.73 -12.59
N ARG A 9 10.29 5.53 -12.05
CA ARG A 9 9.33 4.53 -12.49
C ARG A 9 8.22 4.39 -11.45
N LEU A 10 7.03 4.04 -11.93
CA LEU A 10 5.90 3.74 -11.06
C LEU A 10 5.93 2.27 -10.64
N TRP A 11 5.89 2.04 -9.32
CA TRP A 11 5.89 0.74 -8.67
C TRP A 11 4.57 0.56 -7.95
N HIS A 12 3.89 -0.56 -8.17
CA HIS A 12 2.73 -0.92 -7.38
C HIS A 12 3.18 -1.56 -6.07
N VAL A 13 2.81 -0.96 -4.95
CA VAL A 13 3.13 -1.43 -3.61
C VAL A 13 1.88 -2.05 -2.99
N THR A 14 2.05 -3.21 -2.35
CA THR A 14 1.05 -3.82 -1.45
C THR A 14 1.69 -4.08 -0.12
N LEU A 15 1.23 -3.38 0.92
CA LEU A 15 1.68 -3.53 2.29
C LEU A 15 0.61 -4.27 3.08
N SER A 16 0.97 -5.42 3.66
CA SER A 16 0.11 -6.21 4.53
C SER A 16 0.55 -6.05 5.97
N VAL A 17 -0.39 -5.73 6.84
CA VAL A 17 -0.17 -5.52 8.28
C VAL A 17 -1.15 -6.34 9.10
N SER A 18 -0.71 -6.88 10.23
CA SER A 18 -1.55 -7.68 11.10
C SER A 18 -1.12 -7.60 12.56
N GLY A 19 -2.04 -7.88 13.48
CA GLY A 19 -1.75 -8.00 14.90
C GLY A 19 -3.01 -8.24 15.71
N ALA A 20 -3.01 -7.77 16.96
CA ALA A 20 -4.15 -7.95 17.87
C ALA A 20 -5.42 -7.29 17.35
N ARG A 21 -6.58 -7.88 17.63
CA ARG A 21 -7.87 -7.35 17.18
C ARG A 21 -8.11 -5.92 17.67
N ALA A 22 -8.64 -5.07 16.79
CA ALA A 22 -9.02 -3.70 17.05
C ALA A 22 -10.46 -3.43 16.56
N PRO A 23 -11.18 -2.47 17.15
CA PRO A 23 -12.52 -2.11 16.70
C PRO A 23 -12.53 -1.65 15.23
N LEU A 24 -13.36 -2.26 14.38
CA LEU A 24 -13.42 -1.96 12.94
C LEU A 24 -13.63 -0.47 12.62
N THR A 25 -14.39 0.25 13.45
CA THR A 25 -14.62 1.69 13.28
C THR A 25 -13.36 2.51 13.50
N GLU A 26 -12.49 2.09 14.43
CA GLU A 26 -11.21 2.73 14.69
C GLU A 26 -10.22 2.42 13.58
N VAL A 27 -10.16 1.16 13.14
CA VAL A 27 -9.33 0.73 11.99
C VAL A 27 -9.70 1.52 10.75
N ARG A 28 -10.99 1.61 10.43
CA ARG A 28 -11.50 2.38 9.29
C ARG A 28 -11.06 3.84 9.37
N ARG A 29 -11.32 4.51 10.50
CA ARG A 29 -10.96 5.92 10.71
C ARG A 29 -9.45 6.15 10.55
N ALA A 30 -8.65 5.23 11.08
CA ALA A 30 -7.20 5.33 11.01
C ALA A 30 -6.67 5.17 9.58
N LEU A 31 -7.25 4.24 8.80
CA LEU A 31 -6.92 4.08 7.38
C LEU A 31 -7.40 5.27 6.54
N GLU A 32 -8.57 5.86 6.86
CA GLU A 32 -9.05 7.10 6.25
C GLU A 32 -8.10 8.27 6.55
N GLN A 33 -7.58 8.36 7.79
CA GLN A 33 -6.59 9.37 8.16
C GLN A 33 -5.25 9.15 7.44
N LEU A 34 -4.77 7.91 7.36
CA LEU A 34 -3.56 7.57 6.61
C LEU A 34 -3.68 7.99 5.14
N ALA A 35 -4.84 7.75 4.52
CA ALA A 35 -5.12 8.16 3.14
C ALA A 35 -5.27 9.68 2.98
N HIS A 36 -5.68 10.40 4.04
CA HIS A 36 -5.74 11.86 4.04
C HIS A 36 -4.33 12.48 4.15
N ASP A 37 -3.49 11.93 5.02
CA ASP A 37 -2.14 12.43 5.29
C ASP A 37 -1.17 12.14 4.13
N HIS A 38 -1.49 11.17 3.27
CA HIS A 38 -0.69 10.79 2.11
C HIS A 38 -1.45 10.93 0.79
N PRO A 39 -1.19 11.99 0.00
CA PRO A 39 -1.83 12.18 -1.30
C PRO A 39 -1.24 11.25 -2.36
N PHE A 40 -1.69 9.99 -2.38
CA PHE A 40 -1.64 9.12 -3.56
C PHE A 40 -2.88 8.22 -3.60
N LEU A 41 -3.10 7.52 -4.72
CA LEU A 41 -4.22 6.60 -5.00
C LEU A 41 -4.22 5.37 -4.05
N LEU A 42 -4.40 5.59 -2.76
CA LEU A 42 -4.41 4.57 -1.73
C LEU A 42 -5.76 3.86 -1.76
N THR A 43 -5.73 2.55 -1.98
CA THR A 43 -6.86 1.66 -1.69
C THR A 43 -6.47 0.77 -0.54
N SER A 44 -7.37 0.57 0.42
CA SER A 44 -7.10 -0.35 1.52
C SER A 44 -8.25 -1.31 1.75
N ARG A 45 -7.90 -2.53 2.15
CA ARG A 45 -8.82 -3.54 2.66
C ARG A 45 -8.50 -3.82 4.11
N TYR A 46 -9.51 -3.99 4.95
CA TYR A 46 -9.29 -4.19 6.38
C TYR A 46 -10.28 -5.15 7.02
N ALA A 47 -9.81 -5.82 8.06
CA ALA A 47 -10.57 -6.62 9.01
C ALA A 47 -10.23 -6.14 10.42
N ASP A 48 -10.70 -6.87 11.44
CA ASP A 48 -10.45 -6.52 12.83
C ASP A 48 -9.03 -6.85 13.28
N ASP A 49 -8.26 -7.68 12.56
CA ASP A 49 -6.90 -8.12 12.92
C ASP A 49 -5.84 -7.90 11.82
N HIS A 50 -6.22 -7.37 10.66
CA HIS A 50 -5.30 -7.08 9.58
C HIS A 50 -5.82 -6.01 8.61
N ALA A 51 -4.89 -5.42 7.86
CA ALA A 51 -5.18 -4.57 6.73
C ALA A 51 -4.18 -4.80 5.60
N GLU A 52 -4.62 -4.51 4.38
CA GLU A 52 -3.80 -4.45 3.19
C GLU A 52 -3.94 -3.05 2.58
N ILE A 53 -2.81 -2.39 2.33
CA ILE A 53 -2.73 -1.04 1.78
C ILE A 53 -2.04 -1.14 0.42
N ARG A 54 -2.67 -0.58 -0.61
CA ARG A 54 -2.20 -0.63 -1.99
C ARG A 54 -2.10 0.74 -2.61
N TYR A 55 -1.00 0.99 -3.33
CA TYR A 55 -0.77 2.26 -4.00
C TYR A 55 0.33 2.19 -5.06
N TRP A 56 0.50 3.31 -5.77
CA TRP A 56 1.61 3.51 -6.71
C TRP A 56 2.65 4.43 -6.09
N GLU A 57 3.90 3.98 -6.10
CA GLU A 57 5.06 4.71 -5.62
C GLU A 57 5.97 5.10 -6.79
N GLU A 58 6.50 6.32 -6.75
CA GLU A 58 7.46 6.80 -7.74
C GLU A 58 8.88 6.62 -7.20
N ALA A 59 9.66 5.73 -7.81
CA ALA A 59 11.02 5.44 -7.38
C ALA A 59 11.92 5.03 -8.54
N ARG A 60 13.24 5.19 -8.37
CA ARG A 60 14.24 4.84 -9.40
C ARG A 60 14.30 3.33 -9.62
N ASP A 61 14.24 2.56 -8.54
CA ASP A 61 14.28 1.11 -8.55
C ASP A 61 13.37 0.50 -7.47
N LEU A 62 13.32 -0.84 -7.44
CA LEU A 62 12.51 -1.61 -6.50
C LEU A 62 12.94 -1.39 -5.05
N HIS A 63 14.24 -1.22 -4.80
CA HIS A 63 14.77 -1.08 -3.45
C HIS A 63 14.36 0.26 -2.85
N ASP A 64 14.47 1.33 -3.64
CA ASP A 64 13.99 2.67 -3.27
C ASP A 64 12.48 2.65 -2.97
N ALA A 65 11.66 2.03 -3.83
CA ALA A 65 10.21 1.89 -3.59
C ALA A 65 9.89 1.14 -2.30
N ALA A 66 10.59 0.03 -2.04
CA ALA A 66 10.42 -0.75 -0.80
C ALA A 66 10.82 0.06 0.44
N ALA A 67 11.92 0.80 0.38
CA ALA A 67 12.39 1.64 1.48
C ALA A 67 11.38 2.75 1.82
N VAL A 68 10.82 3.41 0.82
CA VAL A 68 9.78 4.44 1.00
C VAL A 68 8.53 3.83 1.65
N ALA A 69 8.09 2.65 1.20
CA ALA A 69 6.91 1.97 1.77
C ALA A 69 7.08 1.62 3.25
N LEU A 70 8.24 1.07 3.62
CA LEU A 70 8.54 0.71 5.01
C LEU A 70 8.63 1.95 5.91
N ARG A 71 9.19 3.04 5.37
CA ARG A 71 9.31 4.32 6.07
C ARG A 71 7.94 4.97 6.31
N LEU A 72 7.09 5.00 5.27
CA LEU A 72 5.71 5.49 5.35
C LEU A 72 4.94 4.82 6.49
N TRP A 73 5.01 3.49 6.58
CA TRP A 73 4.38 2.77 7.69
C TRP A 73 4.95 3.16 9.05
N GLY A 74 6.28 3.18 9.17
CA GLY A 74 6.96 3.50 10.43
C GLY A 74 6.64 4.90 10.96
N GLU A 75 6.58 5.90 10.07
CA GLU A 75 6.37 7.30 10.40
C GLU A 75 4.89 7.63 10.68
N HIS A 76 3.96 7.01 9.94
CA HIS A 76 2.56 7.46 9.94
C HIS A 76 1.60 6.56 10.70
N ARG A 77 1.98 5.33 11.09
CA ARG A 77 1.07 4.44 11.83
C ARG A 77 0.56 5.06 13.13
N GLN A 78 1.43 5.78 13.84
CA GLN A 78 1.07 6.38 15.12
C GLN A 78 0.24 7.65 14.94
N THR A 79 0.60 8.49 13.97
CA THR A 79 -0.12 9.74 13.70
C THR A 79 -1.51 9.50 13.13
N ALA A 80 -1.67 8.45 12.32
CA ALA A 80 -2.96 8.02 11.78
C ALA A 80 -3.85 7.29 12.82
N GLY A 81 -3.29 6.91 13.98
CA GLY A 81 -4.02 6.16 15.01
C GLY A 81 -4.27 4.69 14.64
N LEU A 82 -3.40 4.11 13.78
CA LEU A 82 -3.51 2.70 13.43
C LEU A 82 -3.18 1.82 14.65
N PRO A 83 -3.82 0.63 14.77
CA PRO A 83 -3.43 -0.34 15.77
C PRO A 83 -1.92 -0.65 15.68
N PRO A 84 -1.28 -1.13 16.77
CA PRO A 84 0.13 -1.48 16.79
C PRO A 84 0.41 -2.79 16.03
N TRP A 85 -0.12 -2.92 14.83
CA TRP A 85 0.08 -4.03 13.91
C TRP A 85 1.47 -3.98 13.29
N GLU A 86 2.00 -5.15 13.03
CA GLU A 86 3.30 -5.35 12.40
C GLU A 86 3.14 -5.49 10.89
N ILE A 87 4.17 -5.12 10.14
CA ILE A 87 4.26 -5.43 8.72
C ILE A 87 4.51 -6.94 8.61
N VAL A 88 3.56 -7.65 7.98
CA VAL A 88 3.64 -9.10 7.75
C VAL A 88 3.85 -9.45 6.28
N GLY A 89 3.75 -8.46 5.39
CA GLY A 89 4.04 -8.65 3.96
C GLY A 89 4.29 -7.33 3.24
N LEU A 90 5.20 -7.37 2.29
CA LEU A 90 5.46 -6.27 1.35
C LEU A 90 5.65 -6.87 -0.04
N GLU A 91 4.83 -6.43 -0.99
CA GLU A 91 5.01 -6.71 -2.41
C GLU A 91 5.26 -5.39 -3.15
N VAL A 92 6.28 -5.39 -4.01
CA VAL A 92 6.63 -4.26 -4.88
C VAL A 92 6.82 -4.83 -6.29
N ILE A 93 5.98 -4.40 -7.22
CA ILE A 93 6.02 -4.87 -8.60
C ILE A 93 6.00 -3.71 -9.58
N ASP A 94 6.67 -3.87 -10.71
CA ASP A 94 6.62 -2.87 -11.77
C ASP A 94 5.24 -2.83 -12.45
N ARG A 95 5.02 -1.77 -13.22
CA ARG A 95 3.76 -1.57 -13.94
C ARG A 95 3.44 -2.68 -14.94
N ALA A 96 4.44 -3.26 -15.59
CA ALA A 96 4.23 -4.32 -16.59
C ALA A 96 3.72 -5.60 -15.92
N THR A 97 4.34 -5.99 -14.81
CA THR A 97 3.97 -7.13 -13.96
C THR A 97 2.57 -6.94 -13.39
N TYR A 98 2.25 -5.75 -12.90
CA TYR A 98 0.89 -5.43 -12.43
C TYR A 98 -0.17 -5.67 -13.53
N HIS A 99 0.02 -5.08 -14.72
CA HIS A 99 -0.92 -5.27 -15.83
C HIS A 99 -1.02 -6.72 -16.28
N GLN A 100 0.10 -7.45 -16.32
CA GLN A 100 0.11 -8.87 -16.65
C GLN A 100 -0.74 -9.68 -15.67
N ARG A 101 -0.60 -9.45 -14.36
CA ARG A 101 -1.37 -10.17 -13.35
C ARG A 101 -2.86 -9.85 -13.43
N ILE A 102 -3.21 -8.57 -13.62
CA ILE A 102 -4.61 -8.16 -13.83
C ILE A 102 -5.22 -8.86 -15.04
N ALA A 103 -4.50 -8.88 -16.18
CA ALA A 103 -4.95 -9.56 -17.38
C ALA A 103 -5.09 -11.09 -17.18
N ALA A 104 -4.26 -11.68 -16.33
CA ALA A 104 -4.30 -13.11 -16.01
C ALA A 104 -5.34 -13.48 -14.94
N GLY A 105 -6.08 -12.52 -14.37
CA GLY A 105 -7.05 -12.77 -13.30
C GLY A 105 -6.43 -13.11 -11.93
N TYR A 106 -5.10 -13.09 -11.82
CA TYR A 106 -4.35 -13.24 -10.56
C TYR A 106 -3.91 -11.90 -9.98
N GLY A 107 -4.32 -10.79 -10.61
CA GLY A 107 -4.00 -9.46 -10.14
C GLY A 107 -4.66 -9.18 -8.79
N PRO A 108 -4.08 -8.26 -8.00
CA PRO A 108 -4.81 -7.67 -6.89
C PRO A 108 -6.22 -7.29 -7.38
N ALA A 109 -7.27 -7.65 -6.63
CA ALA A 109 -8.66 -7.40 -7.03
C ALA A 109 -8.77 -5.99 -7.66
N PRO A 110 -9.45 -5.84 -8.82
CA PRO A 110 -9.46 -4.60 -9.59
C PRO A 110 -9.75 -3.45 -8.65
N ALA A 111 -8.92 -2.40 -8.71
CA ALA A 111 -8.95 -1.28 -7.78
C ALA A 111 -10.40 -0.90 -7.50
N THR A 112 -10.88 -1.26 -6.30
CA THR A 112 -12.12 -0.75 -5.74
C THR A 112 -12.07 0.77 -5.85
N PRO A 113 -13.20 1.49 -5.99
CA PRO A 113 -13.17 2.94 -6.01
C PRO A 113 -12.28 3.46 -4.87
N VAL A 114 -11.40 4.42 -5.16
CA VAL A 114 -10.45 5.00 -4.19
C VAL A 114 -11.09 5.11 -2.81
N GLY A 115 -10.46 4.54 -1.80
CA GLY A 115 -11.03 4.49 -0.45
C GLY A 115 -10.68 3.25 0.36
N VAL A 116 -11.38 3.13 1.49
CA VAL A 116 -11.15 2.15 2.55
C VAL A 116 -12.34 1.18 2.57
N HIS A 117 -12.09 -0.11 2.34
CA HIS A 117 -13.15 -1.12 2.18
C HIS A 117 -12.91 -2.30 3.13
N PRO A 118 -13.94 -2.96 3.67
CA PRO A 118 -13.74 -4.21 4.41
C PRO A 118 -13.22 -5.33 3.48
N PHE A 119 -12.59 -6.36 4.05
CA PHE A 119 -12.30 -7.60 3.31
C PHE A 119 -13.57 -8.32 2.87
#